data_AF-A0A955XLE2-F1
#
_entry.id   AF-A0A955XLE2-F1
#
_cell.length_a   1.000
_cell.length_b   1.000
_cell.length_c   1.000
_cell.angle_alpha   90.00
_cell.angle_beta   90.00
_cell.angle_gamma   90.00
#
_symmetry.space_group_name_H-M   'P 1'
#
loop_
_entity.id
_entity.type
_entity.pdbx_description
1 polymer ?
#
loop_
_entity_poly.entity_id
_entity_poly.type
_entity_poly.pdbx_seq_one_letter_code
_entity_poly.pdbx_strand_id
1 'polypeptide(L)'
;MSHSHDTARLAESFYDADTRRKAGDAPLSDDDLVLLGTVTEDPAVVRHRDRLEKAHLRRVVDFGPTTRVLDLGGGAGRLALWLAPHVAHVTLVDASEALLQVADREAGRRGLGDRVRTVHASVLDFAPDERFDVVLVFGVAAYLTDDEVERLVEVCAAAVKPGGVVALKEPVSGDEQARWDERRDAAGAVQYRMQFRPADAYPAFFQRRLRSVYQRSTVAHPIPFFLGGTEGAVKATRGGLTQRAFERLSPALARLDPALQDAEDALRGHPLTARLLARLDTLQHLYVFAAPPAVPAATGEPDLSVVVIAYNEEDCLRPVTDELAEKLVAAGVDYEIVFVDDGSADRTLEIMRGLADAMPRIQVNTQPNKGIGGALRTGFDAAKGRYVTWVPADGQIAPETVIELFRRRHEATMLTTVYRHRDDPWYRMVISNTLNTLIKLKTGEVAKSGGNYLFDRRAWLEHGPRDDDSMMISTAFRQNLRDAGDAPLEVEIDARARVAGHSKVLNPRAIGRTFLQLLKMGR
;
A
#
# COMPACT_ATOMS: atom_id res chain seq x y z
N MET A 1 2.85 29.17 3.37
CA MET A 1 1.79 28.25 2.87
C MET A 1 1.09 28.78 1.61
N SER A 2 1.81 29.27 0.59
CA SER A 2 1.19 29.68 -0.70
C SER A 2 2.06 29.36 -1.93
N HIS A 3 3.08 28.51 -1.79
CA HIS A 3 4.12 28.31 -2.81
C HIS A 3 3.97 26.98 -3.60
N SER A 4 2.99 26.12 -3.28
CA SER A 4 2.92 24.74 -3.83
C SER A 4 2.29 24.66 -5.22
N HIS A 5 1.10 25.24 -5.43
CA HIS A 5 0.43 25.24 -6.74
C HIS A 5 1.14 26.03 -7.84
N ASP A 6 2.10 26.89 -7.48
CA ASP A 6 2.85 27.69 -8.43
C ASP A 6 3.90 26.86 -9.18
N THR A 7 4.48 25.84 -8.54
CA THR A 7 5.65 25.14 -9.09
C THR A 7 5.29 24.24 -10.28
N ALA A 8 4.24 23.42 -10.15
CA ALA A 8 3.78 22.56 -11.24
C ALA A 8 3.24 23.39 -12.43
N ARG A 9 2.51 24.48 -12.15
CA ARG A 9 1.99 25.40 -13.19
C ARG A 9 3.10 26.16 -13.93
N LEU A 10 4.17 26.54 -13.22
CA LEU A 10 5.35 27.13 -13.85
C LEU A 10 6.01 26.14 -14.81
N ALA A 11 6.18 24.88 -14.39
CA ALA A 11 6.72 23.83 -15.25
C ALA A 11 5.85 23.59 -16.48
N GLU A 12 4.53 23.46 -16.31
CA GLU A 12 3.55 23.34 -17.40
C GLU A 12 3.70 24.48 -18.42
N SER A 13 3.66 25.73 -17.94
CA SER A 13 3.80 26.93 -18.79
C SER A 13 5.13 26.96 -19.55
N PHE A 14 6.22 26.58 -18.88
CA PHE A 14 7.53 26.48 -19.50
C PHE A 14 7.58 25.42 -20.61
N TYR A 15 7.09 24.21 -20.33
CA TYR A 15 7.09 23.11 -21.29
C TYR A 15 6.16 23.38 -22.47
N ASP A 16 5.04 24.06 -22.26
CA ASP A 16 4.16 24.52 -23.34
C ASP A 16 4.91 25.45 -24.31
N ALA A 17 5.60 26.45 -23.78
CA ALA A 17 6.37 27.40 -24.59
C ALA A 17 7.58 26.74 -25.27
N ASP A 18 8.31 25.88 -24.55
CA ASP A 18 9.48 25.16 -25.07
C ASP A 18 9.09 24.16 -26.16
N THR A 19 7.99 23.45 -25.97
CA THR A 19 7.44 22.50 -26.95
C THR A 19 7.00 23.22 -28.20
N ARG A 20 6.23 24.31 -28.11
CA ARG A 20 5.83 25.10 -29.30
C ARG A 20 7.04 25.64 -30.08
N ARG A 21 8.17 25.88 -29.41
CA ARG A 21 9.41 26.32 -30.04
C ARG A 21 10.17 25.17 -30.72
N LYS A 22 10.24 24.00 -30.07
CA LYS A 22 11.02 22.84 -30.55
C LYS A 22 10.24 21.95 -31.52
N ALA A 23 8.94 21.80 -31.31
CA ALA A 23 8.06 20.97 -32.10
C ALA A 23 7.69 21.72 -33.38
N GLY A 24 8.24 21.24 -34.51
CA GLY A 24 7.79 21.63 -35.84
C GLY A 24 6.69 20.70 -36.35
N ASP A 25 6.35 20.85 -37.64
CA ASP A 25 5.35 20.00 -38.29
C ASP A 25 5.92 18.71 -38.89
N ALA A 26 7.24 18.51 -38.86
CA ALA A 26 7.85 17.28 -39.34
C ALA A 26 7.50 16.06 -38.45
N PRO A 27 7.45 14.83 -39.01
CA PRO A 27 7.36 13.61 -38.21
C PRO A 27 8.52 13.48 -37.21
N LEU A 28 8.21 13.03 -35.99
CA LEU A 28 9.21 12.88 -34.93
C LEU A 28 9.58 11.41 -34.73
N SER A 29 10.90 11.14 -34.69
CA SER A 29 11.39 9.82 -34.30
C SER A 29 11.25 9.62 -32.79
N ASP A 30 11.41 8.38 -32.32
CA ASP A 30 11.46 8.08 -30.88
C ASP A 30 12.56 8.88 -30.17
N ASP A 31 13.70 9.07 -30.84
CA ASP A 31 14.81 9.85 -30.31
C ASP A 31 14.44 11.35 -30.17
N ASP A 32 13.62 11.89 -31.08
CA ASP A 32 13.20 13.31 -31.03
C ASP A 32 12.18 13.55 -29.92
N LEU A 33 11.26 12.60 -29.70
CA LEU A 33 10.26 12.67 -28.62
C LEU A 33 10.91 12.75 -27.23
N VAL A 34 12.04 12.06 -27.04
CA VAL A 34 12.81 12.10 -25.79
C VAL A 34 13.38 13.51 -25.52
N LEU A 35 13.68 14.27 -26.57
CA LEU A 35 14.31 15.60 -26.48
C LEU A 35 13.31 16.74 -26.21
N LEU A 36 12.02 16.54 -26.50
CA LEU A 36 10.98 17.54 -26.27
C LEU A 36 10.74 17.78 -24.77
N GLY A 37 10.77 16.73 -23.95
CA GLY A 37 10.58 16.81 -22.50
C GLY A 37 11.87 16.94 -21.69
N THR A 38 13.02 17.18 -22.33
CA THR A 38 14.31 17.25 -21.63
C THR A 38 15.04 18.57 -21.86
N VAL A 39 15.68 19.03 -20.79
CA VAL A 39 16.48 20.25 -20.76
C VAL A 39 17.94 19.85 -20.59
N THR A 40 18.57 19.42 -21.68
CA THR A 40 19.98 19.04 -21.66
C THR A 40 20.64 19.40 -22.98
N GLU A 41 21.93 19.71 -22.93
CA GLU A 41 22.70 20.21 -24.07
C GLU A 41 23.28 19.09 -24.95
N ASP A 42 23.28 17.84 -24.48
CA ASP A 42 23.82 16.69 -25.23
C ASP A 42 22.73 15.67 -25.59
N PRO A 43 22.17 15.73 -26.82
CA PRO A 43 21.16 14.80 -27.30
C PRO A 43 21.59 13.32 -27.30
N ALA A 44 22.89 13.01 -27.44
CA ALA A 44 23.36 11.63 -27.52
C ALA A 44 23.22 10.92 -26.17
N VAL A 45 23.51 11.62 -25.07
CA VAL A 45 23.35 11.12 -23.71
C VAL A 45 21.88 10.80 -23.41
N VAL A 46 20.96 11.66 -23.84
CA VAL A 46 19.52 11.46 -23.59
C VAL A 46 18.98 10.22 -24.29
N ARG A 47 19.37 10.02 -25.55
CA ARG A 47 18.97 8.86 -26.35
C ARG A 47 19.51 7.57 -25.76
N HIS A 48 20.80 7.56 -25.37
CA HIS A 48 21.40 6.40 -24.74
C HIS A 48 20.70 6.02 -23.43
N ARG A 49 20.43 7.02 -22.59
CA ARG A 49 19.67 6.84 -21.34
C ARG A 49 18.28 6.28 -21.59
N ASP A 50 17.55 6.83 -22.55
CA ASP A 50 16.20 6.39 -22.89
C ASP A 50 16.17 4.91 -23.29
N ARG A 51 17.14 4.46 -24.10
CA ARG A 51 17.26 3.04 -24.48
C ARG A 51 17.49 2.13 -23.27
N LEU A 52 18.40 2.50 -22.38
CA LEU A 52 18.67 1.73 -21.16
C LEU A 52 17.46 1.69 -20.23
N GLU A 53 16.77 2.82 -20.06
CA GLU A 53 15.58 2.93 -19.23
C GLU A 53 14.45 2.04 -19.75
N LYS A 54 14.16 2.11 -21.06
CA LYS A 54 13.19 1.25 -21.74
C LYS A 54 13.55 -0.24 -21.63
N ALA A 55 14.82 -0.60 -21.83
CA ALA A 55 15.29 -1.97 -21.69
C ALA A 55 15.15 -2.49 -20.26
N HIS A 56 15.46 -1.65 -19.26
CA HIS A 56 15.32 -2.02 -17.87
C HIS A 56 13.85 -2.14 -17.45
N LEU A 57 12.99 -1.20 -17.87
CA LEU A 57 11.55 -1.23 -17.60
C LEU A 57 10.91 -2.53 -18.10
N ARG A 58 11.25 -3.00 -19.32
CA ARG A 58 10.80 -4.30 -19.86
C ARG A 58 11.29 -5.53 -19.09
N ARG A 59 12.38 -5.42 -18.33
CA ARG A 59 12.90 -6.53 -17.52
C ARG A 59 12.17 -6.67 -16.19
N VAL A 60 11.65 -5.57 -15.65
CA VAL A 60 11.07 -5.53 -14.31
C VAL A 60 9.54 -5.36 -14.30
N VAL A 61 8.94 -4.97 -15.43
CA VAL A 61 7.50 -4.89 -15.62
C VAL A 61 7.11 -5.75 -16.83
N ASP A 62 6.10 -6.60 -16.63
CA ASP A 62 5.55 -7.42 -17.70
C ASP A 62 4.54 -6.62 -18.54
N PHE A 63 4.78 -6.57 -19.84
CA PHE A 63 3.92 -5.91 -20.82
C PHE A 63 3.44 -6.95 -21.82
N GLY A 64 2.15 -7.24 -21.81
CA GLY A 64 1.49 -8.15 -22.72
C GLY A 64 0.41 -7.47 -23.57
N PRO A 65 -0.09 -8.14 -24.61
CA PRO A 65 -1.07 -7.58 -25.54
C PRO A 65 -2.42 -7.24 -24.91
N THR A 66 -2.67 -7.72 -23.68
CA THR A 66 -3.88 -7.42 -22.89
C THR A 66 -3.65 -6.36 -21.82
N THR A 67 -2.40 -5.94 -21.59
CA THR A 67 -2.02 -4.98 -20.55
C THR A 67 -2.60 -3.61 -20.88
N ARG A 68 -3.22 -2.94 -19.91
CA ARG A 68 -3.61 -1.54 -19.98
C ARG A 68 -2.63 -0.71 -19.17
N VAL A 69 -2.09 0.34 -19.79
CA VAL A 69 -1.06 1.18 -19.18
C VAL A 69 -1.61 2.59 -18.95
N LEU A 70 -1.34 3.16 -17.79
CA LEU A 70 -1.51 4.59 -17.51
C LEU A 70 -0.14 5.24 -17.44
N ASP A 71 0.12 6.26 -18.25
CA ASP A 71 1.35 7.05 -18.27
C ASP A 71 1.04 8.44 -17.70
N LEU A 72 1.32 8.64 -16.40
CA LEU A 72 1.07 9.90 -15.70
C LEU A 72 2.24 10.86 -15.88
N GLY A 73 1.97 12.03 -16.46
CA GLY A 73 2.98 13.03 -16.82
C GLY A 73 3.89 12.57 -17.95
N GLY A 74 3.34 11.82 -18.92
CA GLY A 74 4.12 11.19 -20.00
C GLY A 74 4.57 12.15 -21.10
N GLY A 75 4.25 13.45 -21.00
CA GLY A 75 4.65 14.51 -21.91
C GLY A 75 4.22 14.24 -23.35
N ALA A 76 5.17 14.33 -24.29
CA ALA A 76 4.93 14.07 -25.72
C ALA A 76 4.71 12.58 -26.07
N GLY A 77 4.50 11.71 -25.07
CA GLY A 77 4.21 10.29 -25.28
C GLY A 77 5.46 9.42 -25.52
N ARG A 78 6.60 9.79 -24.92
CA ARG A 78 7.87 9.04 -25.06
C ARG A 78 7.73 7.56 -24.72
N LEU A 79 7.05 7.23 -23.62
CA LEU A 79 6.77 5.85 -23.21
C LEU A 79 5.48 5.36 -23.84
N ALA A 80 4.42 6.18 -23.85
CA ALA A 80 3.14 5.81 -24.43
C ALA A 80 3.24 5.30 -25.88
N LEU A 81 3.90 6.04 -26.78
CA LEU A 81 4.06 5.67 -28.19
C LEU A 81 4.99 4.47 -28.39
N TRP A 82 5.95 4.26 -27.48
CA TRP A 82 6.85 3.11 -27.51
C TRP A 82 6.16 1.82 -27.01
N LEU A 83 5.28 1.93 -26.00
CA LEU A 83 4.55 0.80 -25.43
C LEU A 83 3.33 0.41 -26.27
N ALA A 84 2.61 1.38 -26.86
CA ALA A 84 1.36 1.16 -27.56
C ALA A 84 1.33 -0.04 -28.54
N PRO A 85 2.39 -0.34 -29.33
CA PRO A 85 2.40 -1.51 -30.21
C PRO A 85 2.35 -2.87 -29.48
N HIS A 86 2.69 -2.90 -28.19
CA HIS A 86 2.92 -4.12 -27.41
C HIS A 86 1.82 -4.38 -26.37
N VAL A 87 0.95 -3.40 -26.12
CA VAL A 87 -0.08 -3.44 -25.07
C VAL A 87 -1.47 -3.25 -25.65
N ALA A 88 -2.52 -3.48 -24.86
CA ALA A 88 -3.90 -3.30 -25.29
C ALA A 88 -4.21 -1.82 -25.53
N HIS A 89 -3.83 -0.97 -24.56
CA HIS A 89 -4.12 0.45 -24.58
C HIS A 89 -3.18 1.20 -23.65
N VAL A 90 -2.85 2.45 -24.01
CA VAL A 90 -2.15 3.41 -23.15
C VAL A 90 -3.01 4.66 -22.98
N THR A 91 -3.31 5.00 -21.73
CA THR A 91 -3.85 6.31 -21.37
C THR A 91 -2.69 7.22 -20.97
N LEU A 92 -2.44 8.27 -21.75
CA LEU A 92 -1.41 9.26 -21.52
C LEU A 92 -2.04 10.50 -20.88
N VAL A 93 -1.64 10.83 -19.66
CA VAL A 93 -2.11 12.01 -18.92
C VAL A 93 -0.97 13.02 -18.83
N ASP A 94 -1.22 14.27 -19.19
CA ASP A 94 -0.27 15.36 -18.97
C ASP A 94 -0.99 16.70 -18.75
N ALA A 95 -0.32 17.61 -18.03
CA ALA A 95 -0.82 18.97 -17.80
C ALA A 95 -0.53 19.90 -18.99
N SER A 96 0.46 19.60 -19.83
CA SER A 96 0.78 20.41 -21.01
C SER A 96 -0.04 19.99 -22.21
N GLU A 97 -0.99 20.84 -22.60
CA GLU A 97 -1.77 20.65 -23.81
C GLU A 97 -0.87 20.60 -25.07
N ALA A 98 0.20 21.40 -25.12
CA ALA A 98 1.11 21.40 -26.26
C ALA A 98 1.85 20.06 -26.43
N LEU A 99 2.25 19.42 -25.33
CA LEU A 99 2.89 18.10 -25.37
C LEU A 99 1.89 17.02 -25.82
N LEU A 100 0.64 17.06 -25.33
CA LEU A 100 -0.40 16.11 -25.74
C LEU A 100 -0.76 16.24 -27.22
N GLN A 101 -0.82 17.47 -27.75
CA GLN A 101 -1.04 17.69 -29.19
C GLN A 101 0.08 17.09 -30.05
N VAL A 102 1.32 17.06 -29.57
CA VAL A 102 2.42 16.34 -30.23
C VAL A 102 2.19 14.84 -30.14
N ALA A 103 1.82 14.32 -28.96
CA ALA A 103 1.56 12.90 -28.75
C ALA A 103 0.44 12.37 -29.67
N ASP A 104 -0.69 13.08 -29.77
CA ASP A 104 -1.82 12.73 -30.63
C ASP A 104 -1.42 12.71 -32.12
N ARG A 105 -0.66 13.72 -32.55
CA ARG A 105 -0.18 13.83 -33.93
C ARG A 105 0.73 12.65 -34.28
N GLU A 106 1.68 12.32 -33.41
CA GLU A 106 2.60 11.20 -33.63
C GLU A 106 1.89 9.85 -33.50
N ALA A 107 0.92 9.70 -32.59
CA ALA A 107 0.07 8.52 -32.53
C ALA A 107 -0.68 8.31 -33.86
N GLY A 108 -1.30 9.37 -34.40
CA GLY A 108 -1.98 9.33 -35.69
C GLY A 108 -1.07 8.95 -36.86
N ARG A 109 0.13 9.54 -36.92
CA ARG A 109 1.13 9.22 -37.96
C ARG A 109 1.60 7.77 -37.92
N ARG A 110 1.64 7.18 -36.73
CA ARG A 110 2.07 5.79 -36.49
C ARG A 110 0.92 4.79 -36.58
N GLY A 111 -0.31 5.25 -36.81
CA GLY A 111 -1.51 4.40 -36.81
C GLY A 111 -1.83 3.80 -35.44
N LEU A 112 -1.52 4.53 -34.36
CA LEU A 112 -1.70 4.12 -32.96
C LEU A 112 -2.83 4.87 -32.26
N GLY A 113 -3.64 5.66 -32.97
CA GLY A 113 -4.69 6.50 -32.38
C GLY A 113 -5.83 5.72 -31.70
N ASP A 114 -6.02 4.45 -32.04
CA ASP A 114 -6.92 3.52 -31.34
C ASP A 114 -6.30 2.93 -30.06
N ARG A 115 -4.96 2.99 -29.94
CA ARG A 115 -4.19 2.42 -28.83
C ARG A 115 -3.71 3.44 -27.81
N VAL A 116 -3.66 4.72 -28.17
CA VAL A 116 -3.23 5.80 -27.28
C VAL A 116 -4.36 6.79 -27.10
N ARG A 117 -4.81 6.97 -25.85
CA ARG A 117 -5.76 8.01 -25.45
C ARG A 117 -5.01 9.08 -24.66
N THR A 118 -5.03 10.32 -25.14
CA THR A 118 -4.52 11.47 -24.39
C THR A 118 -5.59 12.05 -23.48
N VAL A 119 -5.18 12.53 -22.31
CA VAL A 119 -6.04 13.19 -21.33
C VAL A 119 -5.30 14.41 -20.79
N HIS A 120 -5.85 15.60 -21.07
CA HIS A 120 -5.34 16.84 -20.54
C HIS A 120 -5.81 17.03 -19.10
N ALA A 121 -4.92 16.77 -18.14
CA ALA A 121 -5.17 16.94 -16.72
C ALA A 121 -3.86 17.02 -15.93
N SER A 122 -3.92 17.77 -14.82
CA SER A 122 -2.91 17.66 -13.75
C SER A 122 -2.92 16.24 -13.18
N VAL A 123 -1.74 15.66 -12.96
CA VAL A 123 -1.61 14.30 -12.38
C VAL A 123 -2.25 14.18 -11.00
N LEU A 124 -2.39 15.29 -10.26
CA LEU A 124 -3.01 15.33 -8.93
C LEU A 124 -4.53 15.41 -8.98
N ASP A 125 -5.07 15.91 -10.09
CA ASP A 125 -6.52 16.11 -10.30
C ASP A 125 -7.11 15.03 -11.21
N PHE A 126 -6.26 14.12 -11.72
CA PHE A 126 -6.69 13.01 -12.56
C PHE A 126 -7.50 12.00 -11.75
N ALA A 127 -8.78 11.88 -12.11
CA ALA A 127 -9.68 10.86 -11.60
C ALA A 127 -9.81 9.73 -12.64
N PRO A 128 -9.24 8.55 -12.39
CA PRO A 128 -9.32 7.43 -13.33
C PRO A 128 -10.77 6.95 -13.48
N ASP A 129 -11.24 6.84 -14.73
CA ASP A 129 -12.53 6.23 -15.09
C ASP A 129 -12.47 4.68 -15.09
N GLU A 130 -11.25 4.13 -15.05
CA GLU A 130 -10.98 2.70 -15.02
C GLU A 130 -9.67 2.38 -14.30
N ARG A 131 -9.40 1.09 -14.08
CA ARG A 131 -8.13 0.63 -13.49
C ARG A 131 -7.18 0.03 -14.52
N PHE A 132 -5.89 0.20 -14.28
CA PHE A 132 -4.79 -0.15 -15.17
C PHE A 132 -3.92 -1.27 -14.60
N ASP A 133 -3.40 -2.13 -15.48
CA ASP A 133 -2.48 -3.21 -15.07
C ASP A 133 -1.11 -2.63 -14.69
N VAL A 134 -0.70 -1.55 -15.37
CA VAL A 134 0.55 -0.83 -15.10
C VAL A 134 0.29 0.67 -15.03
N VAL A 135 0.78 1.33 -13.98
CA VAL A 135 0.81 2.80 -13.84
C VAL A 135 2.26 3.26 -13.86
N LEU A 136 2.61 4.17 -14.77
CA LEU A 136 3.93 4.74 -14.93
C LEU A 136 3.92 6.18 -14.42
N VAL A 137 4.95 6.55 -13.64
CA VAL A 137 5.18 7.92 -13.16
C VAL A 137 6.66 8.23 -13.35
N PHE A 138 7.02 8.99 -14.39
CA PHE A 138 8.42 9.15 -14.78
C PHE A 138 8.83 10.63 -14.79
N GLY A 139 9.57 11.05 -13.76
CA GLY A 139 10.11 12.41 -13.63
C GLY A 139 9.07 13.44 -13.25
N VAL A 140 8.02 13.03 -12.55
CA VAL A 140 6.88 13.89 -12.17
C VAL A 140 6.99 14.32 -10.72
N ALA A 141 7.32 13.40 -9.81
CA ALA A 141 7.37 13.66 -8.38
C ALA A 141 8.47 14.68 -8.01
N ALA A 142 9.50 14.82 -8.83
CA ALA A 142 10.50 15.86 -8.69
C ALA A 142 9.91 17.29 -8.80
N TYR A 143 8.75 17.50 -9.40
CA TYR A 143 8.08 18.81 -9.48
C TYR A 143 7.07 19.07 -8.36
N LEU A 144 6.85 18.09 -7.49
CA LEU A 144 5.80 18.09 -6.48
C LEU A 144 6.37 18.29 -5.08
N THR A 145 5.59 18.90 -4.18
CA THR A 145 5.87 18.88 -2.74
C THR A 145 5.64 17.48 -2.14
N ASP A 146 6.09 17.25 -0.90
CA ASP A 146 5.87 15.96 -0.22
C ASP A 146 4.37 15.63 -0.06
N ASP A 147 3.54 16.61 0.33
CA ASP A 147 2.07 16.45 0.38
C ASP A 147 1.45 16.15 -0.99
N GLU A 148 2.02 16.70 -2.06
CA GLU A 148 1.60 16.44 -3.43
C GLU A 148 2.03 15.06 -3.92
N VAL A 149 3.21 14.59 -3.52
CA VAL A 149 3.64 13.20 -3.77
C VAL A 149 2.70 12.24 -3.04
N GLU A 150 2.28 12.54 -1.81
CA GLU A 150 1.27 11.73 -1.12
C GLU A 150 -0.05 11.65 -1.89
N ARG A 151 -0.53 12.77 -2.44
CA ARG A 151 -1.73 12.77 -3.30
C ARG A 151 -1.51 12.03 -4.61
N LEU A 152 -0.34 12.14 -5.22
CA LEU A 152 0.02 11.37 -6.41
C LEU A 152 -0.01 9.86 -6.12
N VAL A 153 0.43 9.42 -4.94
CA VAL A 153 0.33 8.02 -4.50
C VAL A 153 -1.13 7.59 -4.40
N GLU A 154 -2.02 8.45 -3.90
CA GLU A 154 -3.47 8.17 -3.85
C GLU A 154 -4.07 8.01 -5.24
N VAL A 155 -3.69 8.86 -6.20
CA VAL A 155 -4.09 8.73 -7.61
C VAL A 155 -3.58 7.40 -8.19
N CYS A 156 -2.32 7.05 -7.95
CA CYS A 156 -1.76 5.78 -8.40
C CYS A 156 -2.51 4.58 -7.79
N ALA A 157 -2.87 4.64 -6.50
CA ALA A 157 -3.62 3.60 -5.79
C ALA A 157 -5.04 3.44 -6.33
N ALA A 158 -5.70 4.55 -6.68
CA ALA A 158 -7.01 4.54 -7.30
C ALA A 158 -6.97 4.00 -8.73
N ALA A 159 -5.89 4.27 -9.47
CA ALA A 159 -5.73 3.87 -10.86
C ALA A 159 -5.24 2.44 -11.04
N VAL A 160 -4.40 1.90 -10.16
CA VAL A 160 -3.84 0.55 -10.37
C VAL A 160 -4.85 -0.54 -10.06
N LYS A 161 -4.91 -1.59 -10.88
CA LYS A 161 -5.66 -2.82 -10.58
C LYS A 161 -5.04 -3.52 -9.37
N PRO A 162 -5.84 -4.24 -8.58
CA PRO A 162 -5.27 -5.19 -7.63
C PRO A 162 -4.37 -6.21 -8.35
N GLY A 163 -3.17 -6.46 -7.82
CA GLY A 163 -2.13 -7.29 -8.48
C GLY A 163 -1.38 -6.59 -9.62
N GLY A 164 -1.78 -5.36 -9.98
CA GLY A 164 -1.10 -4.52 -10.95
C GLY A 164 0.16 -3.86 -10.37
N VAL A 165 0.87 -3.10 -11.20
CA VAL A 165 2.17 -2.52 -10.85
C VAL A 165 2.16 -1.01 -11.01
N VAL A 166 2.77 -0.31 -10.05
CA VAL A 166 3.14 1.10 -10.19
C VAL A 166 4.65 1.19 -10.36
N ALA A 167 5.11 1.72 -11.49
CA ALA A 167 6.51 1.96 -11.77
C ALA A 167 6.80 3.47 -11.70
N LEU A 168 7.54 3.87 -10.69
CA LEU A 168 7.95 5.25 -10.45
C LEU A 168 9.43 5.40 -10.81
N LYS A 169 9.77 6.41 -11.59
CA LYS A 169 11.16 6.75 -11.85
C LYS A 169 11.41 8.21 -11.59
N GLU A 170 12.34 8.51 -10.70
CA GLU A 170 12.60 9.87 -10.25
C GLU A 170 14.10 10.13 -10.13
N PRO A 171 14.54 11.38 -10.37
CA PRO A 171 15.87 11.79 -9.97
C PRO A 171 15.97 11.86 -8.45
N VAL A 172 17.10 11.41 -7.91
CA VAL A 172 17.36 11.37 -6.47
C VAL A 172 18.54 12.26 -6.10
N SER A 173 18.56 12.74 -4.86
CA SER A 173 19.76 13.27 -4.22
C SER A 173 20.50 12.16 -3.48
N GLY A 174 21.75 12.42 -3.07
CA GLY A 174 22.48 11.55 -2.15
C GLY A 174 21.89 11.58 -0.73
N ASP A 175 22.75 11.51 0.30
CA ASP A 175 22.32 11.34 1.70
C ASP A 175 21.54 12.52 2.31
N GLU A 176 21.56 13.71 1.70
CA GLU A 176 20.81 14.89 2.16
C GLU A 176 19.69 15.24 1.18
N GLN A 177 18.51 15.60 1.71
CA GLN A 177 17.40 16.11 0.90
C GLN A 177 17.80 17.45 0.28
N ALA A 178 17.85 17.49 -1.05
CA ALA A 178 18.26 18.69 -1.75
C ALA A 178 17.21 19.79 -1.57
N ARG A 179 17.69 21.03 -1.41
CA ARG A 179 16.87 22.24 -1.52
C ARG A 179 16.23 22.27 -2.90
N TRP A 180 15.05 22.90 -3.01
CA TRP A 180 14.42 23.21 -4.29
C TRP A 180 15.45 23.85 -5.23
N ASP A 181 15.70 23.21 -6.37
CA ASP A 181 16.53 23.76 -7.42
C ASP A 181 15.63 24.54 -8.38
N GLU A 182 15.98 25.78 -8.65
CA GLU A 182 15.17 26.70 -9.46
C GLU A 182 15.85 26.94 -10.79
N ARG A 183 15.17 26.63 -11.89
CA ARG A 183 15.60 27.11 -13.19
C ARG A 183 15.08 28.50 -13.42
N ARG A 184 15.95 29.40 -13.89
CA ARG A 184 15.62 30.78 -14.24
C ARG A 184 15.99 31.08 -15.68
N ASP A 185 15.21 31.95 -16.32
CA ASP A 185 15.53 32.47 -17.66
C ASP A 185 16.66 33.53 -17.61
N ALA A 186 17.04 34.05 -18.78
CA ALA A 186 18.08 35.08 -18.89
C ALA A 186 17.71 36.42 -18.20
N ALA A 187 16.41 36.67 -17.96
CA ALA A 187 15.91 37.82 -17.23
C ALA A 187 15.80 37.56 -15.71
N GLY A 188 16.14 36.35 -15.26
CA GLY A 188 16.09 35.94 -13.86
C GLY A 188 14.72 35.46 -13.38
N ALA A 189 13.72 35.34 -14.26
CA ALA A 189 12.40 34.83 -13.91
C ALA A 189 12.43 33.29 -13.74
N VAL A 190 11.79 32.77 -12.70
CA VAL A 190 11.74 31.33 -12.43
C VAL A 190 10.88 30.64 -13.47
N GLN A 191 11.44 29.66 -14.18
CA GLN A 191 10.75 28.85 -15.18
C GLN A 191 10.13 27.60 -14.57
N TYR A 192 10.82 26.93 -13.64
CA TYR A 192 10.29 25.84 -12.83
C TYR A 192 11.18 25.58 -11.63
N ARG A 193 10.68 24.78 -10.68
CA ARG A 193 11.47 24.26 -9.56
C ARG A 193 11.39 22.74 -9.50
N MET A 194 12.48 22.11 -9.07
CA MET A 194 12.53 20.67 -8.81
C MET A 194 13.06 20.39 -7.41
N GLN A 195 12.55 19.34 -6.79
CA GLN A 195 13.02 18.83 -5.51
C GLN A 195 13.62 17.44 -5.71
N PHE A 196 14.92 17.32 -5.46
CA PHE A 196 15.60 16.02 -5.47
C PHE A 196 15.56 15.43 -4.06
N ARG A 197 15.00 14.23 -3.95
CA ARG A 197 14.84 13.51 -2.68
C ARG A 197 15.85 12.38 -2.56
N PRO A 198 16.26 12.00 -1.35
CA PRO A 198 17.07 10.80 -1.15
C PRO A 198 16.38 9.56 -1.72
N ALA A 199 17.17 8.58 -2.16
CA ALA A 199 16.64 7.40 -2.85
C ALA A 199 15.69 6.54 -2.01
N ASP A 200 15.73 6.64 -0.69
CA ASP A 200 14.85 5.95 0.25
C ASP A 200 13.56 6.71 0.60
N ALA A 201 13.47 8.00 0.24
CA ALA A 201 12.28 8.81 0.49
C ALA A 201 11.07 8.36 -0.34
N TYR A 202 11.25 8.05 -1.63
CA TYR A 202 10.16 7.63 -2.52
C TYR A 202 9.48 6.33 -2.08
N PRO A 203 10.22 5.25 -1.71
CA PRO A 203 9.62 4.05 -1.12
C PRO A 203 8.74 4.34 0.09
N ALA A 204 9.13 5.27 0.97
CA ALA A 204 8.38 5.57 2.19
C ALA A 204 6.98 6.14 1.88
N PHE A 205 6.86 7.02 0.88
CA PHE A 205 5.56 7.55 0.44
C PHE A 205 4.62 6.44 -0.06
N PHE A 206 5.14 5.55 -0.90
CA PHE A 206 4.36 4.50 -1.55
C PHE A 206 4.05 3.34 -0.59
N GLN A 207 5.00 2.91 0.25
CA GLN A 207 4.79 1.81 1.21
C GLN A 207 3.73 2.14 2.26
N ARG A 208 3.72 3.38 2.77
CA ARG A 208 2.76 3.81 3.79
C ARG A 208 1.31 3.77 3.30
N ARG A 209 1.07 3.90 1.99
CA ARG A 209 -0.27 4.04 1.41
C ARG A 209 -0.71 2.92 0.47
N LEU A 210 0.16 2.41 -0.39
CA LEU A 210 -0.16 1.29 -1.30
C LEU A 210 -0.04 -0.08 -0.64
N ARG A 211 0.68 -0.18 0.50
CA ARG A 211 0.96 -1.44 1.21
C ARG A 211 1.49 -2.54 0.27
N SER A 212 2.28 -2.12 -0.71
CA SER A 212 2.85 -2.98 -1.74
C SER A 212 4.09 -3.70 -1.24
N VAL A 213 4.28 -4.97 -1.65
CA VAL A 213 5.61 -5.58 -1.67
C VAL A 213 6.44 -4.83 -2.70
N TYR A 214 7.57 -4.26 -2.26
CA TYR A 214 8.47 -3.46 -3.09
C TYR A 214 9.73 -4.26 -3.47
N GLN A 215 10.06 -4.29 -4.75
CA GLN A 215 11.38 -4.70 -5.21
C GLN A 215 12.18 -3.47 -5.62
N ARG A 216 13.31 -3.21 -4.95
CA ARG A 216 14.27 -2.19 -5.37
C ARG A 216 15.05 -2.70 -6.57
N SER A 217 14.98 -1.98 -7.68
CA SER A 217 15.87 -2.18 -8.81
C SER A 217 16.60 -0.89 -9.12
N THR A 218 17.94 -0.92 -9.10
CA THR A 218 18.72 0.26 -9.48
C THR A 218 18.91 0.26 -10.99
N VAL A 219 18.51 1.34 -11.66
CA VAL A 219 18.92 1.58 -13.05
C VAL A 219 20.34 2.13 -13.00
N ALA A 220 21.34 1.26 -13.13
CA ALA A 220 22.72 1.71 -13.18
C ALA A 220 22.93 2.57 -14.44
N HIS A 221 23.05 3.88 -14.25
CA HIS A 221 23.40 4.83 -15.30
C HIS A 221 24.87 5.22 -15.13
N PRO A 222 25.78 4.86 -16.04
CA PRO A 222 27.18 5.27 -15.95
C PRO A 222 27.42 6.79 -16.21
N ILE A 223 26.35 7.58 -16.38
CA ILE A 223 26.41 8.97 -16.84
C ILE A 223 25.67 9.88 -15.85
N PRO A 224 26.35 10.84 -15.20
CA PRO A 224 25.73 11.79 -14.29
C PRO A 224 24.81 12.75 -15.05
N PHE A 225 23.73 13.11 -14.36
CA PHE A 225 22.72 14.08 -14.76
C PHE A 225 23.30 15.49 -14.86
N PHE A 226 23.22 16.11 -16.03
CA PHE A 226 23.30 17.56 -16.19
C PHE A 226 22.01 18.03 -16.87
N LEU A 227 21.01 18.40 -16.05
CA LEU A 227 20.02 19.36 -16.51
C LEU A 227 20.74 20.71 -16.63
N GLY A 228 20.58 21.36 -17.77
CA GLY A 228 21.09 22.73 -17.95
C GLY A 228 20.36 23.68 -16.98
N GLY A 229 21.13 24.24 -16.04
CA GLY A 229 20.68 25.12 -14.96
C GLY A 229 20.37 24.32 -13.70
N THR A 230 21.03 24.49 -12.56
CA THR A 230 21.59 25.69 -11.94
C THR A 230 22.77 25.31 -11.04
N GLU A 231 23.51 26.28 -10.49
CA GLU A 231 24.67 26.08 -9.59
C GLU A 231 24.43 25.11 -8.41
N GLY A 232 23.18 24.72 -8.13
CA GLY A 232 22.76 23.80 -7.07
C GLY A 232 23.23 22.36 -7.28
N ALA A 233 23.04 21.78 -8.48
CA ALA A 233 23.47 20.42 -8.81
C ALA A 233 25.00 20.25 -8.75
N VAL A 234 25.74 21.30 -9.10
CA VAL A 234 27.21 21.34 -9.04
C VAL A 234 27.74 21.35 -7.59
N LYS A 235 26.97 21.88 -6.63
CA LYS A 235 27.32 21.89 -5.21
C LYS A 235 26.97 20.59 -4.48
N ALA A 236 26.01 19.81 -4.98
CA ALA A 236 25.59 18.54 -4.37
C ALA A 236 26.65 17.44 -4.47
N THR A 237 27.53 17.49 -5.48
CA THR A 237 28.75 16.66 -5.53
C THR A 237 29.94 17.46 -5.04
N ARG A 238 30.61 17.04 -3.95
CA ARG A 238 31.86 17.66 -3.48
C ARG A 238 32.90 17.74 -4.63
N GLY A 239 33.07 18.92 -5.22
CA GLY A 239 34.34 19.36 -5.81
C GLY A 239 34.48 19.49 -7.32
N GLY A 240 33.42 19.57 -8.15
CA GLY A 240 33.51 19.98 -9.57
C GLY A 240 34.39 19.12 -10.52
N LEU A 241 35.06 18.09 -10.00
CA LEU A 241 35.99 17.19 -10.69
C LEU A 241 35.27 16.19 -11.61
N THR A 242 34.01 15.88 -11.29
CA THR A 242 33.16 14.93 -12.02
C THR A 242 32.73 15.44 -13.40
N GLN A 243 32.45 16.74 -13.54
CA GLN A 243 32.04 17.35 -14.81
C GLN A 243 33.15 17.28 -15.86
N ARG A 244 34.37 17.74 -15.51
CA ARG A 244 35.53 17.72 -16.43
C ARG A 244 35.99 16.30 -16.78
N ALA A 245 35.83 15.36 -15.85
CA ALA A 245 36.12 13.95 -16.11
C ALA A 245 35.10 13.34 -17.07
N PHE A 246 33.82 13.70 -16.92
CA PHE A 246 32.74 13.20 -17.78
C PHE A 246 32.78 13.79 -19.20
N GLU A 247 32.99 15.10 -19.34
CA GLU A 247 33.16 15.76 -20.65
C GLU A 247 34.30 15.14 -21.48
N ARG A 248 35.33 14.61 -20.81
CA ARG A 248 36.42 13.85 -21.45
C ARG A 248 36.07 12.42 -21.84
N LEU A 249 35.12 11.78 -21.14
CA LEU A 249 34.76 10.37 -21.31
C LEU A 249 33.50 10.16 -22.17
N SER A 250 32.58 11.12 -22.22
CA SER A 250 31.30 11.04 -22.98
C SER A 250 31.48 10.62 -24.45
N PRO A 251 32.46 11.16 -25.21
CA PRO A 251 32.67 10.76 -26.60
C PRO A 251 33.17 9.32 -26.78
N ALA A 252 33.81 8.74 -25.76
CA ALA A 252 34.28 7.35 -25.76
C ALA A 252 33.16 6.38 -25.35
N LEU A 253 32.32 6.78 -24.38
CA LEU A 253 31.15 6.02 -23.94
C LEU A 253 30.06 5.95 -25.02
N ALA A 254 29.83 7.03 -25.77
CA ALA A 254 28.86 7.07 -26.86
C ALA A 254 29.22 6.17 -28.06
N ARG A 255 30.48 5.71 -28.17
CA ARG A 255 30.95 4.79 -29.24
C ARG A 255 30.82 3.31 -28.86
N LEU A 256 30.41 3.01 -27.63
CA LEU A 256 30.29 1.66 -27.10
C LEU A 256 28.82 1.22 -27.12
N ASP A 257 28.40 0.59 -28.19
CA ASP A 257 27.15 -0.21 -28.32
C ASP A 257 27.48 -1.27 -29.41
N PRO A 258 27.33 -2.60 -29.26
CA PRO A 258 26.60 -3.44 -28.28
C PRO A 258 27.48 -4.11 -27.21
N ALA A 259 28.74 -3.70 -27.07
CA ALA A 259 29.69 -4.27 -26.10
C ALA A 259 29.44 -3.85 -24.64
N LEU A 260 28.34 -3.17 -24.35
CA LEU A 260 28.06 -2.59 -23.04
C LEU A 260 27.90 -3.63 -21.93
N GLN A 261 27.43 -4.83 -22.24
CA GLN A 261 27.29 -5.89 -21.23
C GLN A 261 28.67 -6.41 -20.77
N ASP A 262 29.61 -6.56 -21.70
CA ASP A 262 31.00 -6.97 -21.41
C ASP A 262 31.82 -5.82 -20.79
N ALA A 263 31.56 -4.59 -21.22
CA ALA A 263 32.21 -3.40 -20.69
C ALA A 263 31.76 -3.10 -19.25
N GLU A 264 30.50 -3.35 -18.91
CA GLU A 264 29.97 -3.17 -17.55
C GLU A 264 30.62 -4.15 -16.56
N ASP A 265 30.79 -5.41 -16.96
CA ASP A 265 31.49 -6.43 -16.15
C ASP A 265 33.00 -6.16 -16.05
N ALA A 266 33.63 -5.64 -17.11
CA ALA A 266 35.03 -5.20 -17.07
C ALA A 266 35.24 -3.96 -16.17
N LEU A 267 34.28 -3.03 -16.13
CA LEU A 267 34.36 -1.79 -15.34
C LEU A 267 34.12 -2.04 -13.84
N ARG A 268 33.31 -3.05 -13.46
CA ARG A 268 33.12 -3.49 -12.06
C ARG A 268 34.41 -4.04 -11.43
N GLY A 269 35.33 -4.57 -12.22
CA GLY A 269 36.60 -5.14 -11.76
C GLY A 269 37.66 -4.11 -11.33
N HIS A 270 37.48 -2.82 -11.63
CA HIS A 270 38.50 -1.80 -11.40
C HIS A 270 38.17 -0.89 -10.19
N PRO A 271 38.99 -0.88 -9.12
CA PRO A 271 38.62 -0.30 -7.82
C PRO A 271 38.45 1.23 -7.81
N LEU A 272 39.09 1.96 -8.74
CA LEU A 272 38.87 3.39 -8.92
C LEU A 272 37.54 3.69 -9.64
N THR A 273 37.13 2.80 -10.54
CA THR A 273 35.93 2.94 -11.35
C THR A 273 34.70 2.54 -10.54
N ALA A 274 34.79 1.49 -9.71
CA ALA A 274 33.76 1.13 -8.75
C ALA A 274 33.50 2.25 -7.72
N ARG A 275 34.55 2.95 -7.26
CA ARG A 275 34.42 4.14 -6.38
C ARG A 275 33.89 5.38 -7.10
N LEU A 276 34.18 5.54 -8.40
CA LEU A 276 33.65 6.62 -9.22
C LEU A 276 32.17 6.37 -9.52
N LEU A 277 31.80 5.15 -9.91
CA LEU A 277 30.42 4.70 -10.13
C LEU A 277 29.59 4.79 -8.83
N ALA A 278 30.14 4.38 -7.68
CA ALA A 278 29.50 4.55 -6.37
C ALA A 278 29.43 6.01 -5.86
N ARG A 279 30.19 6.95 -6.47
CA ARG A 279 30.08 8.40 -6.22
C ARG A 279 29.24 9.13 -7.26
N LEU A 280 29.04 8.52 -8.41
CA LEU A 280 28.11 8.96 -9.45
C LEU A 280 26.67 8.53 -9.14
N ASP A 281 26.45 7.84 -8.01
CA ASP A 281 25.20 7.29 -7.46
C ASP A 281 24.10 8.33 -7.14
N THR A 282 24.16 9.52 -7.72
CA THR A 282 23.03 10.46 -7.87
C THR A 282 22.09 10.03 -9.00
N LEU A 283 21.90 8.71 -9.18
CA LEU A 283 21.32 8.10 -10.36
C LEU A 283 19.82 7.90 -10.20
N GLN A 284 19.08 8.16 -11.27
CA GLN A 284 17.64 7.98 -11.29
C GLN A 284 17.27 6.53 -10.91
N HIS A 285 16.41 6.38 -9.91
CA HIS A 285 15.97 5.06 -9.46
C HIS A 285 14.63 4.71 -10.10
N LEU A 286 14.51 3.46 -10.53
CA LEU A 286 13.22 2.87 -10.90
C LEU A 286 12.69 2.06 -9.72
N TYR A 287 11.56 2.50 -9.21
CA TYR A 287 10.84 1.87 -8.13
C TYR A 287 9.66 1.10 -8.70
N VAL A 288 9.54 -0.18 -8.36
CA VAL A 288 8.41 -1.02 -8.81
C VAL A 288 7.62 -1.48 -7.59
N PHE A 289 6.38 -1.01 -7.50
CA PHE A 289 5.45 -1.31 -6.42
C PHE A 289 4.35 -2.25 -6.92
N ALA A 290 4.27 -3.46 -6.38
CA ALA A 290 3.19 -4.38 -6.70
C ALA A 290 1.98 -4.10 -5.81
N ALA A 291 0.85 -3.73 -6.42
CA ALA A 291 -0.40 -3.62 -5.71
C ALA A 291 -0.81 -5.01 -5.17
N PRO A 292 -1.37 -5.10 -3.96
CA PRO A 292 -1.83 -6.38 -3.43
C PRO A 292 -2.84 -7.01 -4.40
N PRO A 293 -2.81 -8.35 -4.60
CA PRO A 293 -3.73 -9.03 -5.50
C PRO A 293 -5.18 -8.75 -5.09
N ALA A 294 -6.10 -8.81 -6.05
CA ALA A 294 -7.53 -8.76 -5.75
C ALA A 294 -7.80 -9.91 -4.79
N VAL A 295 -8.21 -9.61 -3.56
CA VAL A 295 -8.83 -10.63 -2.73
C VAL A 295 -10.14 -10.94 -3.43
N PRO A 296 -10.34 -12.16 -4.00
CA PRO A 296 -11.50 -12.45 -4.85
C PRO A 296 -12.77 -12.03 -4.11
N ALA A 297 -13.77 -11.39 -4.72
CA ALA A 297 -15.05 -11.27 -4.03
C ALA A 297 -15.60 -12.70 -3.78
N ALA A 298 -15.95 -13.04 -2.53
CA ALA A 298 -16.46 -14.37 -2.22
C ALA A 298 -17.75 -14.60 -3.03
N THR A 299 -17.72 -15.57 -3.95
CA THR A 299 -18.87 -15.94 -4.80
C THR A 299 -19.66 -17.12 -4.20
N GLY A 300 -19.41 -17.45 -2.94
CA GLY A 300 -20.13 -18.42 -2.09
C GLY A 300 -20.10 -18.00 -0.61
N GLU A 301 -20.73 -18.78 0.28
CA GLU A 301 -20.57 -18.58 1.73
C GLU A 301 -19.08 -18.76 2.11
N PRO A 302 -18.45 -17.80 2.81
CA PRO A 302 -17.04 -17.89 3.15
C PRO A 302 -16.79 -19.07 4.08
N ASP A 303 -15.58 -19.63 4.08
CA ASP A 303 -15.25 -20.68 5.05
C ASP A 303 -15.17 -20.13 6.48
N LEU A 304 -14.68 -18.89 6.65
CA LEU A 304 -14.44 -18.27 7.96
C LEU A 304 -15.02 -16.85 8.06
N SER A 305 -15.79 -16.58 9.11
CA SER A 305 -16.09 -15.22 9.56
C SER A 305 -15.19 -14.84 10.72
N VAL A 306 -14.44 -13.75 10.58
CA VAL A 306 -13.70 -13.15 11.69
C VAL A 306 -14.45 -11.92 12.18
N VAL A 307 -15.09 -12.06 13.35
CA VAL A 307 -15.78 -10.95 14.02
C VAL A 307 -14.77 -10.05 14.71
N VAL A 308 -14.70 -8.79 14.30
CA VAL A 308 -13.82 -7.79 14.91
C VAL A 308 -14.69 -6.79 15.68
N ILE A 309 -14.59 -6.83 17.00
CA ILE A 309 -15.33 -5.94 17.89
C ILE A 309 -14.49 -4.71 18.25
N ALA A 310 -15.10 -3.53 18.22
CA ALA A 310 -14.42 -2.28 18.55
C ALA A 310 -15.29 -1.33 19.38
N TYR A 311 -14.64 -0.57 20.25
CA TYR A 311 -15.20 0.58 20.96
C TYR A 311 -14.09 1.59 21.24
N ASN A 312 -14.07 2.69 20.50
CA ASN A 312 -13.00 3.70 20.51
C ASN A 312 -11.60 3.11 20.29
N GLU A 313 -11.34 2.60 19.07
CA GLU A 313 -10.10 1.93 18.65
C GLU A 313 -9.56 2.51 17.32
N GLU A 314 -9.73 3.82 17.08
CA GLU A 314 -9.36 4.49 15.82
C GLU A 314 -7.88 4.31 15.41
N ASP A 315 -6.98 4.22 16.39
CA ASP A 315 -5.53 4.06 16.15
C ASP A 315 -5.14 2.64 15.74
N CYS A 316 -5.88 1.63 16.21
CA CYS A 316 -5.51 0.22 16.06
C CYS A 316 -6.24 -0.46 14.89
N LEU A 317 -7.47 -0.02 14.61
CA LEU A 317 -8.41 -0.74 13.74
C LEU A 317 -7.83 -1.03 12.36
N ARG A 318 -7.23 -0.02 11.72
CA ARG A 318 -6.65 -0.16 10.37
C ARG A 318 -5.45 -1.12 10.38
N PRO A 319 -4.36 -0.88 11.12
CA PRO A 319 -3.23 -1.82 11.20
C PRO A 319 -3.62 -3.27 11.48
N VAL A 320 -4.54 -3.50 12.44
CA VAL A 320 -4.99 -4.85 12.82
C VAL A 320 -5.76 -5.52 11.69
N THR A 321 -6.64 -4.78 11.01
CA THR A 321 -7.42 -5.31 9.88
C THR A 321 -6.53 -5.70 8.72
N ASP A 322 -5.52 -4.88 8.44
CA ASP A 322 -4.60 -5.11 7.33
C ASP A 322 -3.73 -6.34 7.58
N GLU A 323 -3.15 -6.44 8.78
CA GLU A 323 -2.35 -7.59 9.20
C GLU A 323 -3.18 -8.88 9.13
N LEU A 324 -4.42 -8.84 9.64
CA LEU A 324 -5.35 -9.97 9.59
C LEU A 324 -5.65 -10.39 8.15
N ALA A 325 -6.00 -9.44 7.28
CA ALA A 325 -6.37 -9.70 5.90
C ALA A 325 -5.19 -10.27 5.09
N GLU A 326 -4.00 -9.67 5.22
CA GLU A 326 -2.77 -10.11 4.57
C GLU A 326 -2.46 -11.57 4.93
N LYS A 327 -2.50 -11.90 6.22
CA LYS A 327 -2.15 -13.22 6.74
C LYS A 327 -3.16 -14.29 6.35
N LEU A 328 -4.47 -13.97 6.36
CA LEU A 328 -5.51 -14.89 5.90
C LEU A 328 -5.39 -15.19 4.41
N VAL A 329 -5.11 -14.17 3.58
CA VAL A 329 -4.84 -14.34 2.15
C VAL A 329 -3.61 -15.20 1.92
N ALA A 330 -2.49 -14.91 2.59
CA ALA A 330 -1.27 -15.69 2.48
C ALA A 330 -1.46 -17.15 2.91
N ALA A 331 -2.36 -17.41 3.86
CA ALA A 331 -2.72 -18.74 4.31
C ALA A 331 -3.74 -19.47 3.40
N GLY A 332 -4.24 -18.82 2.34
CA GLY A 332 -5.23 -19.38 1.43
C GLY A 332 -6.60 -19.61 2.07
N VAL A 333 -6.96 -18.84 3.10
CA VAL A 333 -8.24 -18.95 3.79
C VAL A 333 -9.28 -18.10 3.06
N ASP A 334 -10.45 -18.66 2.77
CA ASP A 334 -11.60 -17.90 2.29
C ASP A 334 -12.36 -17.31 3.49
N TYR A 335 -12.41 -15.98 3.58
CA TYR A 335 -12.93 -15.31 4.77
C TYR A 335 -13.80 -14.09 4.48
N GLU A 336 -14.57 -13.70 5.49
CA GLU A 336 -15.12 -12.35 5.64
C GLU A 336 -14.70 -11.76 6.99
N ILE A 337 -14.72 -10.42 7.07
CA ILE A 337 -14.55 -9.70 8.34
C ILE A 337 -15.90 -9.07 8.70
N VAL A 338 -16.32 -9.32 9.94
CA VAL A 338 -17.56 -8.77 10.49
C VAL A 338 -17.19 -7.73 11.53
N PHE A 339 -17.17 -6.47 11.14
CA PHE A 339 -16.98 -5.39 12.10
C PHE A 339 -18.24 -5.19 12.93
N VAL A 340 -18.05 -4.98 14.23
CA VAL A 340 -19.09 -4.55 15.16
C VAL A 340 -18.59 -3.36 15.94
N ASP A 341 -19.14 -2.18 15.62
CA ASP A 341 -18.97 -0.97 16.42
C ASP A 341 -19.94 -0.98 17.60
N ASP A 342 -19.41 -1.03 18.82
CA ASP A 342 -20.18 -1.01 20.07
C ASP A 342 -20.45 0.42 20.56
N GLY A 343 -20.79 1.31 19.63
CA GLY A 343 -21.20 2.69 19.89
C GLY A 343 -20.04 3.64 20.14
N SER A 344 -19.00 3.61 19.29
CA SER A 344 -17.83 4.48 19.45
C SER A 344 -18.17 5.96 19.31
N ALA A 345 -17.40 6.81 20.00
CA ALA A 345 -17.51 8.27 19.94
C ALA A 345 -16.36 8.94 19.16
N ASP A 346 -15.36 8.16 18.73
CA ASP A 346 -14.21 8.59 17.94
C ASP A 346 -14.39 8.20 16.45
N ARG A 347 -13.32 8.21 15.65
CA ARG A 347 -13.38 7.91 14.21
C ARG A 347 -13.44 6.42 13.89
N THR A 348 -13.60 5.52 14.87
CA THR A 348 -13.64 4.07 14.65
C THR A 348 -14.65 3.67 13.57
N LEU A 349 -15.89 4.16 13.64
CA LEU A 349 -16.93 3.83 12.66
C LEU A 349 -16.64 4.38 11.25
N GLU A 350 -16.06 5.58 11.16
CA GLU A 350 -15.61 6.17 9.89
C GLU A 350 -14.55 5.28 9.23
N ILE A 351 -13.57 4.82 10.02
CA ILE A 351 -12.51 3.94 9.56
C ILE A 351 -13.06 2.58 9.14
N MET A 352 -13.99 1.98 9.89
CA MET A 352 -14.67 0.73 9.51
C MET A 352 -15.34 0.83 8.14
N ARG A 353 -16.07 1.93 7.89
CA ARG A 353 -16.74 2.18 6.60
C ARG A 353 -15.74 2.33 5.47
N GLY A 354 -14.69 3.13 5.67
CA GLY A 354 -13.63 3.28 4.66
C GLY A 354 -12.86 1.98 4.38
N LEU A 355 -12.72 1.10 5.37
CA LEU A 355 -12.16 -0.25 5.17
C LEU A 355 -13.13 -1.14 4.37
N ALA A 356 -14.43 -1.07 4.64
CA ALA A 356 -15.43 -1.82 3.88
C ALA A 356 -15.56 -1.38 2.42
N ASP A 357 -15.46 -0.08 2.15
CA ASP A 357 -15.42 0.46 0.79
C ASP A 357 -14.18 -0.04 0.02
N ALA A 358 -13.05 -0.17 0.70
CA ALA A 358 -11.80 -0.68 0.12
C ALA A 358 -11.75 -2.21 0.00
N MET A 359 -12.49 -2.94 0.84
CA MET A 359 -12.43 -4.39 0.96
C MET A 359 -13.84 -4.99 0.97
N PRO A 360 -14.38 -5.45 -0.18
CA PRO A 360 -15.76 -5.95 -0.31
C PRO A 360 -16.14 -7.17 0.56
N ARG A 361 -15.17 -7.80 1.24
CA ARG A 361 -15.36 -8.91 2.19
C ARG A 361 -15.61 -8.45 3.63
N ILE A 362 -15.68 -7.14 3.86
CA ILE A 362 -15.93 -6.56 5.17
C ILE A 362 -17.39 -6.11 5.24
N GLN A 363 -18.09 -6.53 6.28
CA GLN A 363 -19.37 -5.93 6.67
C GLN A 363 -19.23 -5.10 7.94
N VAL A 364 -20.00 -4.02 8.04
CA VAL A 364 -20.00 -3.13 9.20
C VAL A 364 -21.36 -3.19 9.89
N ASN A 365 -21.35 -3.59 11.15
CA ASN A 365 -22.51 -3.58 12.03
C ASN A 365 -22.31 -2.56 13.14
N THR A 366 -23.39 -1.92 13.57
CA THR A 366 -23.34 -0.89 14.61
C THR A 366 -24.43 -1.14 15.65
N GLN A 367 -24.11 -0.90 16.91
CA GLN A 367 -25.06 -0.98 18.02
C GLN A 367 -24.78 0.10 19.07
N PRO A 368 -25.76 0.45 19.92
CA PRO A 368 -25.46 1.15 21.16
C PRO A 368 -24.50 0.32 22.03
N ASN A 369 -23.71 0.97 22.88
CA ASN A 369 -22.76 0.27 23.77
C ASN A 369 -23.47 -0.75 24.69
N LYS A 370 -23.33 -2.03 24.36
CA LYS A 370 -23.83 -3.18 25.14
C LYS A 370 -22.69 -3.97 25.80
N GLY A 371 -21.45 -3.60 25.54
CA GLY A 371 -20.26 -4.30 25.99
C GLY A 371 -19.92 -5.51 25.13
N ILE A 372 -18.82 -6.18 25.49
CA ILE A 372 -18.19 -7.23 24.68
C ILE A 372 -19.17 -8.35 24.27
N GLY A 373 -20.03 -8.81 25.18
CA GLY A 373 -20.94 -9.93 24.92
C GLY A 373 -22.01 -9.58 23.89
N GLY A 374 -22.61 -8.40 24.03
CA GLY A 374 -23.56 -7.88 23.04
C GLY A 374 -22.91 -7.67 21.67
N ALA A 375 -21.67 -7.14 21.63
CA ALA A 375 -20.94 -6.98 20.38
C ALA A 375 -20.60 -8.32 19.72
N LEU A 376 -20.19 -9.33 20.51
CA LEU A 376 -19.97 -10.69 20.01
C LEU A 376 -21.24 -11.30 19.46
N ARG A 377 -22.37 -11.21 20.17
CA ARG A 377 -23.67 -11.69 19.69
C ARG A 377 -24.03 -11.08 18.35
N THR A 378 -23.99 -9.75 18.23
CA THR A 378 -24.29 -9.05 16.97
C THR A 378 -23.39 -9.53 15.83
N GLY A 379 -22.10 -9.73 16.11
CA GLY A 379 -21.15 -10.25 15.11
C GLY A 379 -21.41 -11.70 14.72
N PHE A 380 -21.69 -12.58 15.69
CA PHE A 380 -21.97 -13.99 15.45
C PHE A 380 -23.28 -14.20 14.69
N ASP A 381 -24.31 -13.41 15.01
CA ASP A 381 -25.60 -13.48 14.32
C ASP A 381 -25.51 -12.91 12.89
N ALA A 382 -24.62 -11.94 12.65
CA ALA A 382 -24.38 -11.37 11.31
C ALA A 382 -23.40 -12.20 10.45
N ALA A 383 -22.63 -13.10 11.06
CA ALA A 383 -21.66 -13.93 10.36
C ALA A 383 -22.34 -14.87 9.35
N LYS A 384 -21.73 -15.03 8.17
CA LYS A 384 -22.18 -15.88 7.07
C LYS A 384 -21.26 -17.08 6.83
N GLY A 385 -20.05 -17.05 7.38
CA GLY A 385 -19.06 -18.09 7.19
C GLY A 385 -19.41 -19.37 7.93
N ARG A 386 -18.96 -20.51 7.39
CA ARG A 386 -19.21 -21.83 7.99
C ARG A 386 -18.64 -21.92 9.40
N TYR A 387 -17.44 -21.39 9.61
CA TYR A 387 -16.81 -21.27 10.91
C TYR A 387 -16.76 -19.80 11.33
N VAL A 388 -16.90 -19.56 12.63
CA VAL A 388 -16.88 -18.20 13.19
C VAL A 388 -15.84 -18.13 14.28
N THR A 389 -15.04 -17.07 14.26
CA THR A 389 -14.12 -16.68 15.33
C THR A 389 -14.24 -15.19 15.57
N TRP A 390 -13.59 -14.68 16.61
CA TRP A 390 -13.54 -13.24 16.86
C TRP A 390 -12.16 -12.77 17.30
N VAL A 391 -11.89 -11.47 17.14
CA VAL A 391 -10.72 -10.79 17.69
C VAL A 391 -11.10 -9.40 18.20
N PRO A 392 -10.44 -8.88 19.25
CA PRO A 392 -10.53 -7.47 19.61
C PRO A 392 -9.76 -6.60 18.61
N ALA A 393 -10.25 -5.38 18.36
CA ALA A 393 -9.59 -4.43 17.45
C ALA A 393 -8.26 -3.84 17.98
N ASP A 394 -7.81 -4.20 19.18
CA ASP A 394 -6.59 -3.69 19.84
C ASP A 394 -5.31 -4.51 19.52
N GLY A 395 -5.43 -5.54 18.69
CA GLY A 395 -4.31 -6.37 18.23
C GLY A 395 -3.79 -7.39 19.25
N GLN A 396 -4.54 -7.66 20.33
CA GLN A 396 -4.13 -8.66 21.32
C GLN A 396 -4.13 -10.11 20.81
N ILE A 397 -4.92 -10.39 19.76
CA ILE A 397 -4.96 -11.71 19.12
C ILE A 397 -4.25 -11.61 17.78
N ALA A 398 -3.18 -12.38 17.62
CA ALA A 398 -2.43 -12.43 16.38
C ALA A 398 -3.21 -13.18 15.28
N PRO A 399 -3.09 -12.77 14.00
CA PRO A 399 -3.70 -13.50 12.88
C PRO A 399 -3.28 -14.97 12.82
N GLU A 400 -2.06 -15.29 13.23
CA GLU A 400 -1.54 -16.67 13.31
C GLU A 400 -2.40 -17.55 14.21
N THR A 401 -2.91 -17.02 15.33
CA THR A 401 -3.83 -17.73 16.22
C THR A 401 -5.15 -18.04 15.53
N VAL A 402 -5.69 -17.08 14.77
CA VAL A 402 -6.91 -17.28 13.98
C VAL A 402 -6.71 -18.39 12.94
N ILE A 403 -5.57 -18.37 12.25
CA ILE A 403 -5.19 -19.36 11.24
C ILE A 403 -4.99 -20.74 11.88
N GLU A 404 -4.36 -20.81 13.05
CA GLU A 404 -4.17 -22.07 13.79
C GLU A 404 -5.52 -22.70 14.16
N LEU A 405 -6.42 -21.94 14.78
CA LEU A 405 -7.76 -22.42 15.11
C LEU A 405 -8.51 -22.88 13.86
N PHE A 406 -8.41 -22.13 12.77
CA PHE A 406 -9.08 -22.49 11.52
C PHE A 406 -8.51 -23.78 10.91
N ARG A 407 -7.20 -24.02 10.97
CA ARG A 407 -6.62 -25.29 10.51
C ARG A 407 -7.09 -26.49 11.34
N ARG A 408 -7.34 -26.27 12.63
CA ARG A 408 -7.79 -27.28 13.60
C ARG A 408 -9.31 -27.44 13.70
N ARG A 409 -10.08 -26.69 12.92
CA ARG A 409 -11.57 -26.62 12.95
C ARG A 409 -12.32 -27.95 12.88
N HIS A 410 -11.67 -29.02 12.46
CA HIS A 410 -12.27 -30.37 12.36
C HIS A 410 -12.12 -31.19 13.66
N GLU A 411 -11.35 -30.69 14.64
CA GLU A 411 -11.07 -31.42 15.89
C GLU A 411 -12.25 -31.40 16.87
N ALA A 412 -13.07 -30.35 16.86
CA ALA A 412 -14.29 -30.24 17.66
C ALA A 412 -15.22 -29.16 17.09
N THR A 413 -16.50 -29.20 17.46
CA THR A 413 -17.50 -28.18 17.08
C THR A 413 -17.15 -26.79 17.59
N MET A 414 -16.45 -26.70 18.72
CA MET A 414 -15.94 -25.46 19.30
C MET A 414 -14.52 -25.67 19.85
N LEU A 415 -13.61 -24.79 19.44
CA LEU A 415 -12.24 -24.68 19.94
C LEU A 415 -12.12 -23.42 20.79
N THR A 416 -11.84 -23.57 22.08
CA THR A 416 -11.58 -22.44 22.99
C THR A 416 -10.11 -22.27 23.30
N THR A 417 -9.66 -21.05 23.51
CA THR A 417 -8.24 -20.79 23.77
C THR A 417 -7.90 -20.50 25.22
N VAL A 418 -6.73 -20.97 25.61
CA VAL A 418 -6.11 -20.74 26.92
C VAL A 418 -4.72 -20.16 26.67
N TYR A 419 -4.36 -19.08 27.35
CA TYR A 419 -3.00 -18.54 27.21
C TYR A 419 -1.99 -19.44 27.93
N ARG A 420 -0.89 -19.77 27.25
CA ARG A 420 0.21 -20.56 27.83
C ARG A 420 0.91 -19.81 28.97
N HIS A 421 1.19 -18.52 28.75
CA HIS A 421 1.71 -17.60 29.76
C HIS A 421 1.10 -16.20 29.57
N ARG A 422 0.68 -15.56 30.66
CA ARG A 422 0.15 -14.20 30.66
C ARG A 422 0.66 -13.45 31.90
N ASP A 423 1.52 -12.46 31.68
CA ASP A 423 2.07 -11.60 32.76
C ASP A 423 1.03 -10.55 33.19
N ASP A 424 -0.03 -11.00 33.87
CA ASP A 424 -1.00 -10.09 34.47
C ASP A 424 -0.49 -9.58 35.83
N PRO A 425 -0.66 -8.27 36.15
CA PRO A 425 -0.38 -7.76 37.49
C PRO A 425 -1.11 -8.54 38.58
N TRP A 426 -0.48 -8.75 39.73
CA TRP A 426 -0.96 -9.64 40.80
C TRP A 426 -2.42 -9.37 41.25
N TYR A 427 -2.87 -8.11 41.25
CA TYR A 427 -4.24 -7.75 41.62
C TYR A 427 -5.28 -8.24 40.59
N ARG A 428 -4.88 -8.37 39.32
CA ARG A 428 -5.72 -8.88 38.23
C ARG A 428 -5.87 -10.40 38.31
N MET A 429 -4.81 -11.10 38.75
CA MET A 429 -4.87 -12.53 39.06
C MET A 429 -5.83 -12.84 40.22
N VAL A 430 -5.86 -12.01 41.27
CA VAL A 430 -6.79 -12.17 42.41
C VAL A 430 -8.26 -12.05 41.98
N ILE A 431 -8.56 -11.06 41.11
CA ILE A 431 -9.92 -10.88 40.56
C ILE A 431 -10.30 -12.06 39.67
N SER A 432 -9.43 -12.45 38.72
CA SER A 432 -9.67 -13.60 37.83
C SER A 432 -9.84 -14.91 38.59
N ASN A 433 -9.04 -15.17 39.62
CA ASN A 433 -9.14 -16.38 40.44
C ASN A 433 -10.43 -16.42 41.27
N THR A 434 -10.91 -15.27 41.75
CA THR A 434 -12.17 -15.18 42.51
C THR A 434 -13.38 -15.43 41.59
N LEU A 435 -13.39 -14.82 40.40
CA LEU A 435 -14.42 -15.06 39.36
C LEU A 435 -14.41 -16.53 38.89
N ASN A 436 -13.24 -17.09 38.60
CA ASN A 436 -13.09 -18.48 38.19
C ASN A 436 -13.53 -19.47 39.28
N THR A 437 -13.32 -19.14 40.56
CA THR A 437 -13.79 -19.97 41.68
C THR A 437 -15.32 -19.94 41.78
N LEU A 438 -15.95 -18.77 41.59
CA LEU A 438 -17.40 -18.63 41.57
C LEU A 438 -18.05 -19.33 40.36
N ILE A 439 -17.43 -19.24 39.19
CA ILE A 439 -17.84 -19.98 37.98
C ILE A 439 -17.74 -21.49 38.27
N LYS A 440 -16.60 -21.97 38.78
CA LYS A 440 -16.40 -23.39 39.14
C LYS A 440 -17.43 -23.92 40.13
N LEU A 441 -17.76 -23.13 41.16
CA LEU A 441 -18.75 -23.53 42.15
C LEU A 441 -20.16 -23.64 41.57
N LYS A 442 -20.44 -22.98 40.44
CA LYS A 442 -21.78 -22.90 39.86
C LYS A 442 -21.97 -23.75 38.60
N THR A 443 -20.96 -23.84 37.74
CA THR A 443 -20.99 -24.61 36.49
C THR A 443 -20.21 -25.93 36.59
N GLY A 444 -19.51 -26.19 37.71
CA GLY A 444 -18.61 -27.33 37.86
C GLY A 444 -17.26 -27.15 37.14
N GLU A 445 -17.06 -26.07 36.37
CA GLU A 445 -15.88 -25.86 35.54
C GLU A 445 -15.08 -24.60 35.90
N VAL A 446 -13.75 -24.67 35.78
CA VAL A 446 -12.91 -23.46 35.73
C VAL A 446 -12.93 -22.97 34.30
N ALA A 447 -13.60 -21.85 34.02
CA ALA A 447 -13.52 -21.20 32.72
C ALA A 447 -12.11 -20.60 32.51
N LYS A 448 -11.14 -21.42 32.12
CA LYS A 448 -9.84 -20.93 31.63
C LYS A 448 -9.97 -20.47 30.16
N SER A 449 -11.00 -19.70 29.83
CA SER A 449 -11.12 -19.08 28.49
C SER A 449 -10.36 -17.77 28.52
N GLY A 450 -9.11 -17.78 28.04
CA GLY A 450 -8.24 -16.61 28.05
C GLY A 450 -8.44 -15.69 26.84
N GLY A 451 -8.64 -16.28 25.66
CA GLY A 451 -8.61 -15.56 24.38
C GLY A 451 -9.83 -15.77 23.50
N ASN A 452 -9.62 -15.70 22.17
CA ASN A 452 -10.64 -15.95 21.17
C ASN A 452 -11.02 -17.43 21.09
N TYR A 453 -12.08 -17.74 20.36
CA TYR A 453 -12.53 -19.11 20.14
C TYR A 453 -13.12 -19.24 18.75
N LEU A 454 -13.07 -20.45 18.20
CA LEU A 454 -13.63 -20.80 16.90
C LEU A 454 -14.74 -21.83 17.06
N PHE A 455 -15.81 -21.73 16.28
CA PHE A 455 -16.92 -22.68 16.31
C PHE A 455 -17.60 -22.83 14.95
N ASP A 456 -18.34 -23.94 14.77
CA ASP A 456 -19.24 -24.11 13.62
C ASP A 456 -20.47 -23.19 13.78
N ARG A 457 -20.75 -22.37 12.76
CA ARG A 457 -21.87 -21.42 12.76
C ARG A 457 -23.21 -22.11 12.98
N ARG A 458 -23.40 -23.32 12.45
CA ARG A 458 -24.63 -24.09 12.63
C ARG A 458 -24.87 -24.41 14.10
N ALA A 459 -23.81 -24.76 14.83
CA ALA A 459 -23.89 -25.03 16.27
C ALA A 459 -24.29 -23.77 17.05
N TRP A 460 -23.86 -22.59 16.63
CA TRP A 460 -24.33 -21.32 17.21
C TRP A 460 -25.81 -21.07 16.97
N LEU A 461 -26.31 -21.35 15.76
CA LEU A 461 -27.73 -21.18 15.44
C LEU A 461 -28.61 -22.18 16.20
N GLU A 462 -28.13 -23.40 16.43
CA GLU A 462 -28.86 -24.47 17.11
C GLU A 462 -28.77 -24.36 18.65
N HIS A 463 -27.59 -24.06 19.19
CA HIS A 463 -27.27 -24.15 20.63
C HIS A 463 -26.77 -22.84 21.26
N GLY A 464 -26.71 -21.74 20.51
CA GLY A 464 -26.30 -20.43 21.03
C GLY A 464 -27.24 -19.92 22.14
N PRO A 465 -26.70 -19.26 23.18
CA PRO A 465 -27.50 -18.80 24.33
C PRO A 465 -28.39 -17.59 23.95
N ARG A 466 -29.72 -17.76 23.92
CA ARG A 466 -30.64 -16.75 23.35
C ARG A 466 -30.74 -15.43 24.10
N ASP A 467 -30.56 -15.43 25.42
CA ASP A 467 -30.76 -14.26 26.29
C ASP A 467 -29.47 -13.83 27.02
N ASP A 468 -28.29 -14.15 26.45
CA ASP A 468 -26.99 -13.81 27.05
C ASP A 468 -26.19 -12.81 26.19
N ASP A 469 -26.18 -11.55 26.64
CA ASP A 469 -25.33 -10.46 26.11
C ASP A 469 -24.10 -10.21 27.02
N SER A 470 -23.81 -11.10 27.96
CA SER A 470 -22.74 -10.91 28.95
C SER A 470 -21.37 -11.34 28.44
N MET A 471 -20.33 -11.00 29.21
CA MET A 471 -18.98 -11.54 28.97
C MET A 471 -18.91 -13.07 29.04
N MET A 472 -19.94 -13.74 29.56
CA MET A 472 -20.00 -15.19 29.75
C MET A 472 -20.61 -15.92 28.57
N ILE A 473 -20.93 -15.23 27.47
CA ILE A 473 -21.56 -15.81 26.28
C ILE A 473 -20.87 -17.09 25.77
N SER A 474 -19.53 -17.13 25.84
CA SER A 474 -18.73 -18.31 25.46
C SER A 474 -18.88 -19.48 26.44
N THR A 475 -19.07 -19.20 27.73
CA THR A 475 -19.28 -20.21 28.77
C THR A 475 -20.69 -20.78 28.71
N ALA A 476 -21.70 -19.93 28.52
CA ALA A 476 -23.07 -20.37 28.28
C ALA A 476 -23.15 -21.23 27.01
N PHE A 477 -22.51 -20.81 25.92
CA PHE A 477 -22.49 -21.59 24.68
C PHE A 477 -21.81 -22.96 24.85
N ARG A 478 -20.65 -23.01 25.53
CA ARG A 478 -19.98 -24.29 25.86
C ARG A 478 -20.88 -25.22 26.67
N GLN A 479 -21.61 -24.70 27.66
CA GLN A 479 -22.52 -25.52 28.46
C GLN A 479 -23.64 -26.10 27.59
N ASN A 480 -24.28 -25.29 26.75
CA ASN A 480 -25.33 -25.75 25.84
C ASN A 480 -24.85 -26.84 24.88
N LEU A 481 -23.61 -26.74 24.38
CA LEU A 481 -23.00 -27.78 23.53
C LEU A 481 -22.78 -29.08 24.30
N ARG A 482 -22.31 -29.01 25.55
CA ARG A 482 -22.16 -30.20 26.42
C ARG A 482 -23.48 -30.85 26.73
N ASP A 483 -24.51 -30.07 27.03
CA ASP A 483 -25.85 -30.58 27.31
C ASP A 483 -26.46 -31.27 26.07
N ALA A 484 -26.03 -30.88 24.87
CA ALA A 484 -26.36 -31.52 23.60
C ALA A 484 -25.48 -32.75 23.25
N GLY A 485 -24.53 -33.12 24.11
CA GLY A 485 -23.66 -34.29 23.93
C GLY A 485 -22.36 -34.00 23.17
N ASP A 486 -22.01 -32.74 22.95
CA ASP A 486 -20.76 -32.32 22.30
C ASP A 486 -19.65 -32.05 23.33
N ALA A 487 -18.38 -32.09 22.89
CA ALA A 487 -17.23 -31.86 23.74
C ALA A 487 -16.31 -30.78 23.13
N PRO A 488 -16.51 -29.50 23.52
CA PRO A 488 -15.59 -28.42 23.15
C PRO A 488 -14.15 -28.73 23.57
N LEU A 489 -13.18 -28.37 22.72
CA LEU A 489 -11.76 -28.64 22.93
C LEU A 489 -11.01 -27.35 23.31
N GLU A 490 -10.08 -27.47 24.26
CA GLU A 490 -9.19 -26.38 24.65
C GLU A 490 -7.87 -26.42 23.87
N VAL A 491 -7.42 -25.25 23.40
CA VAL A 491 -6.20 -25.03 22.62
C VAL A 491 -5.32 -24.00 23.32
N GLU A 492 -4.04 -24.31 23.50
CA GLU A 492 -3.08 -23.34 24.05
C GLU A 492 -2.59 -22.36 22.99
N ILE A 493 -2.59 -21.06 23.31
CA ILE A 493 -2.12 -19.98 22.43
C ILE A 493 -1.11 -19.07 23.15
N ASP A 494 -0.28 -18.38 22.36
CA ASP A 494 0.66 -17.37 22.88
C ASP A 494 -0.02 -16.00 23.03
N ALA A 495 0.36 -15.24 24.06
CA ALA A 495 -0.19 -13.91 24.33
C ALA A 495 0.62 -12.81 23.61
N ARG A 496 -0.07 -11.89 22.92
CA ARG A 496 0.54 -10.69 22.31
C ARG A 496 0.26 -9.44 23.15
N ALA A 497 1.25 -8.55 23.25
CA ALA A 497 1.08 -7.24 23.86
C ALA A 497 0.18 -6.34 22.99
N ARG A 498 -0.57 -5.43 23.63
CA ARG A 498 -1.42 -4.44 22.93
C ARG A 498 -0.58 -3.52 22.06
N VAL A 499 -1.09 -3.17 20.89
CA VAL A 499 -0.43 -2.23 19.97
C VAL A 499 -0.57 -0.78 20.48
N ALA A 500 -1.73 -0.43 21.08
CA ALA A 500 -1.96 0.84 21.77
C ALA A 500 -3.17 0.76 22.76
N GLY A 501 -3.38 1.80 23.58
CA GLY A 501 -4.60 2.00 24.39
C GLY A 501 -4.58 1.46 25.84
N HIS A 502 -5.46 2.01 26.68
CA HIS A 502 -5.66 1.61 28.09
C HIS A 502 -6.73 0.51 28.26
N SER A 503 -6.56 -0.36 29.27
CA SER A 503 -7.50 -1.47 29.55
C SER A 503 -8.85 -0.99 30.11
N LYS A 504 -9.91 -1.08 29.29
CA LYS A 504 -11.30 -0.72 29.66
C LYS A 504 -12.05 -1.83 30.44
N VAL A 505 -11.46 -3.04 30.57
CA VAL A 505 -12.11 -4.24 31.16
C VAL A 505 -12.28 -4.18 32.70
N LEU A 506 -11.53 -3.33 33.40
CA LEU A 506 -11.59 -3.22 34.87
C LEU A 506 -12.58 -2.15 35.36
N ASN A 507 -13.80 -2.12 34.81
CA ASN A 507 -14.86 -1.24 35.29
C ASN A 507 -15.63 -1.91 36.45
N PRO A 508 -15.72 -1.32 37.65
CA PRO A 508 -16.47 -1.86 38.79
C PRO A 508 -17.94 -2.18 38.47
N ARG A 509 -18.56 -1.43 37.55
CA ARG A 509 -19.94 -1.67 37.09
C ARG A 509 -20.08 -2.93 36.23
N ALA A 510 -19.07 -3.25 35.43
CA ALA A 510 -19.05 -4.48 34.63
C ALA A 510 -18.91 -5.71 35.54
N ILE A 511 -18.04 -5.64 36.56
CA ILE A 511 -17.86 -6.70 37.56
C ILE A 511 -19.16 -6.95 38.33
N GLY A 512 -19.85 -5.89 38.78
CA GLY A 512 -21.14 -6.03 39.48
C GLY A 512 -22.24 -6.66 38.61
N ARG A 513 -22.25 -6.40 37.31
CA ARG A 513 -23.19 -6.99 36.35
C ARG A 513 -22.94 -8.48 36.13
N THR A 514 -21.67 -8.87 35.97
CA THR A 514 -21.25 -10.28 35.87
C THR A 514 -21.63 -11.06 37.13
N PHE A 515 -21.48 -10.46 38.32
CA PHE A 515 -21.87 -11.10 39.59
C PHE A 515 -23.40 -11.30 39.71
N LEU A 516 -24.20 -10.30 39.34
CA LEU A 516 -25.67 -10.41 39.32
C LEU A 516 -26.18 -11.43 38.30
N GLN A 517 -25.49 -11.61 37.17
CA GLN A 517 -25.83 -12.59 36.14
C GLN A 517 -25.44 -14.02 36.55
N LEU A 518 -24.27 -14.17 37.19
CA LEU A 518 -23.90 -15.44 37.82
C LEU A 518 -24.99 -15.90 38.78
N LEU A 519 -25.65 -15.02 39.54
CA LEU A 519 -26.76 -15.40 40.41
C LEU A 519 -28.03 -15.83 39.65
N LYS A 520 -28.25 -15.36 38.42
CA LYS A 520 -29.43 -15.65 37.59
C LYS A 520 -29.35 -16.93 36.76
N MET A 521 -28.16 -17.46 36.49
CA MET A 521 -28.03 -18.80 35.88
C MET A 521 -28.65 -19.83 36.84
N GLY A 522 -29.71 -20.51 36.40
CA GLY A 522 -30.34 -21.59 37.16
C GLY A 522 -29.40 -22.79 37.30
N ARG A 523 -29.66 -23.64 38.30
CA ARG A 523 -28.93 -24.90 38.50
C ARG A 523 -29.17 -25.89 37.37
#